data_AF-A0A961S401-F1
#
_entry.id   AF-A0A961S401-F1
#
_cell.length_a   1.000
_cell.length_b   1.000
_cell.length_c   1.000
_cell.angle_alpha   90.00
_cell.angle_beta   90.00
_cell.angle_gamma   90.00
#
_symmetry.space_group_name_H-M   'P 1'
#
loop_
_entity.id
_entity.type
_entity.pdbx_description
1 polymer ?
#
loop_
_entity_poly.entity_id
_entity_poly.type
_entity_poly.pdbx_seq_one_letter_code
_entity_poly.pdbx_strand_id
1 'polypeptide(L)'
;CVGMRGSRVQAVVNELQGEKIDIIQWTPDVASFVVNALAPAEVSKVVLDEEAERIEVVVPDEQLSLAIGRRGQNVRLASQLTGWDIDIMTEAEESERRQKEFALRTELFVEALDVDETLAQLLASEGFAEVEEVAYVDPREISSIEGLDEQTAEELQSRAREYLERRAAELDARRIELGVLDELKEIEGLSPAMLVALGEADIKSIEDLAGCATDDLVGWVERKAGGAVKHAGALSDLEVSTDEANDLIMRARVAAGWIEPPADEEDADAGETEVVEEEES
;
A
#
# COMPACT_ATOMS: atom_id res chain seq x y z
N CYS A 1 26.96 -22.79 9.81
CA CYS A 1 25.81 -23.59 10.27
C CYS A 1 25.86 -25.07 9.82
N VAL A 2 26.37 -25.40 8.63
CA VAL A 2 26.17 -26.73 8.01
C VAL A 2 27.01 -27.90 8.60
N GLY A 3 28.28 -27.69 8.96
CA GLY A 3 29.18 -28.77 9.43
C GLY A 3 29.75 -29.61 8.27
N MET A 4 30.67 -30.55 8.52
CA MET A 4 31.20 -31.40 7.43
C MET A 4 30.05 -32.19 6.80
N ARG A 5 29.80 -31.97 5.50
CA ARG A 5 28.75 -32.61 4.69
C ARG A 5 27.34 -32.53 5.30
N GLY A 6 27.00 -31.43 5.98
CA GLY A 6 25.64 -31.26 6.54
C GLY A 6 25.36 -32.03 7.83
N SER A 7 26.38 -32.66 8.45
CA SER A 7 26.22 -33.48 9.66
C SER A 7 25.45 -32.80 10.80
N ARG A 8 25.61 -31.49 11.00
CA ARG A 8 24.87 -30.75 12.04
C ARG A 8 23.41 -30.54 11.68
N VAL A 9 23.14 -30.22 10.41
CA VAL A 9 21.78 -30.00 9.90
C VAL A 9 21.01 -31.30 9.93
N GLN A 10 21.64 -32.40 9.50
CA GLN A 10 21.03 -33.72 9.50
C GLN A 10 20.66 -34.19 10.91
N ALA A 11 21.44 -33.84 11.93
CA ALA A 11 21.11 -34.14 13.32
C ALA A 11 19.82 -33.44 13.77
N VAL A 12 19.66 -32.15 13.41
CA VAL A 12 18.44 -31.38 13.71
C VAL A 12 17.24 -31.90 12.92
N VAL A 13 17.40 -32.21 11.62
CA VAL A 13 16.37 -32.83 10.78
C VAL A 13 15.85 -34.13 11.40
N ASN A 14 16.75 -34.96 11.94
CA ASN A 14 16.36 -36.21 12.60
C ASN A 14 15.60 -35.98 13.92
N GLU A 15 15.90 -34.91 14.65
CA GLU A 15 15.18 -34.52 15.87
C GLU A 15 13.77 -33.99 15.55
N LEU A 16 13.64 -33.25 14.44
CA LEU A 16 12.36 -32.76 13.91
C LEU A 16 11.62 -33.80 13.05
N GLN A 17 11.86 -35.10 13.29
CA GLN A 17 11.15 -36.20 12.64
C GLN A 17 11.19 -36.18 11.10
N GLY A 18 12.25 -35.62 10.50
CA GLY A 18 12.43 -35.58 9.05
C GLY A 18 11.84 -34.35 8.35
N GLU A 19 11.51 -33.29 9.10
CA GLU A 19 11.18 -31.99 8.52
C GLU A 19 12.34 -31.46 7.65
N LYS A 20 12.02 -30.94 6.46
CA LYS A 20 13.03 -30.40 5.54
C LYS A 20 13.45 -29.01 6.02
N ILE A 21 14.75 -28.81 6.18
CA ILE A 21 15.34 -27.53 6.60
C ILE A 21 16.22 -27.02 5.47
N ASP A 22 15.88 -25.85 4.96
CA ASP A 22 16.69 -25.11 4.00
C ASP A 22 17.47 -24.00 4.73
N ILE A 23 18.74 -23.80 4.34
CA ILE A 23 19.62 -22.81 4.94
C ILE A 23 19.97 -21.79 3.88
N ILE A 24 19.46 -20.57 4.07
CA ILE A 24 19.66 -19.46 3.15
C ILE A 24 20.65 -18.46 3.73
N GLN A 25 21.23 -17.62 2.88
CA GLN A 25 22.08 -16.52 3.30
C GLN A 25 21.21 -15.29 3.62
N TRP A 26 21.31 -14.81 4.86
CA TRP A 26 20.71 -13.53 5.23
C TRP A 26 21.51 -12.38 4.61
N THR A 27 20.79 -11.34 4.18
CA THR A 27 21.35 -10.10 3.63
C THR A 27 20.46 -8.93 4.05
N PRO A 28 21.02 -7.74 4.32
CA PRO A 28 20.23 -6.57 4.69
C PRO A 28 19.43 -5.99 3.51
N ASP A 29 19.85 -6.27 2.27
CA ASP A 29 19.11 -5.87 1.07
C ASP A 29 17.85 -6.73 0.89
N VAL A 30 16.67 -6.12 0.96
CA VAL A 30 15.37 -6.82 0.96
C VAL A 30 15.17 -7.64 -0.31
N ALA A 31 15.44 -7.05 -1.48
CA ALA A 31 15.30 -7.73 -2.76
C ALA A 31 16.17 -8.99 -2.83
N SER A 32 17.46 -8.89 -2.48
CA SER A 32 18.36 -10.04 -2.42
C SER A 32 17.94 -11.06 -1.35
N PHE A 33 17.36 -10.60 -0.24
CA PHE A 33 16.90 -11.50 0.83
C PHE A 33 15.70 -12.34 0.39
N VAL A 34 14.75 -11.74 -0.34
CA VAL A 34 13.59 -12.43 -0.94
C VAL A 34 14.03 -13.45 -1.97
N VAL A 35 14.97 -13.10 -2.85
CA VAL A 35 15.53 -14.05 -3.83
C VAL A 35 16.16 -15.25 -3.12
N ASN A 36 16.91 -15.01 -2.04
CA ASN A 36 17.48 -16.09 -1.23
C ASN A 36 16.41 -16.92 -0.51
N ALA A 37 15.32 -16.30 -0.06
CA ALA A 37 14.21 -16.96 0.64
C ALA A 37 13.37 -17.85 -0.28
N LEU A 38 13.31 -17.55 -1.58
CA LEU A 38 12.60 -18.35 -2.58
C LEU A 38 13.42 -19.52 -3.13
N ALA A 39 14.69 -19.66 -2.73
CA ALA A 39 15.52 -20.79 -3.11
C ALA A 39 14.82 -22.13 -2.81
N PRO A 40 14.81 -23.10 -3.75
CA PRO A 40 15.68 -23.22 -4.91
C PRO A 40 15.14 -22.62 -6.22
N ALA A 41 14.04 -21.87 -6.21
CA ALA A 41 13.55 -21.21 -7.42
C ALA A 41 14.44 -20.02 -7.80
N GLU A 42 14.77 -19.91 -9.08
CA GLU A 42 15.45 -18.78 -9.69
C GLU A 42 14.43 -17.70 -10.05
N VAL A 43 14.77 -16.48 -9.70
CA VAL A 43 13.95 -15.28 -9.88
C VAL A 43 14.51 -14.47 -11.05
N SER A 44 13.62 -14.06 -11.97
CA SER A 44 13.99 -13.21 -13.11
C SER A 44 14.07 -11.73 -12.71
N LYS A 45 13.07 -11.23 -11.97
CA LYS A 45 12.94 -9.82 -11.60
C LYS A 45 12.22 -9.70 -10.25
N VAL A 46 12.57 -8.69 -9.48
CA VAL A 46 11.89 -8.31 -8.24
C VAL A 46 11.47 -6.85 -8.36
N VAL A 47 10.24 -6.54 -8.02
CA VAL A 47 9.70 -5.18 -7.89
C VAL A 47 9.26 -5.00 -6.44
N LEU A 48 9.74 -3.93 -5.82
CA LEU A 48 9.46 -3.60 -4.42
C LEU A 48 8.43 -2.47 -4.38
N ASP A 49 7.40 -2.63 -3.57
CA ASP A 49 6.45 -1.59 -3.21
C ASP A 49 6.59 -1.33 -1.71
N GLU A 50 7.30 -0.25 -1.37
CA GLU A 50 7.60 0.11 0.03
C GLU A 50 6.39 0.63 0.78
N GLU A 51 5.42 1.23 0.08
CA GLU A 51 4.21 1.80 0.68
C GLU A 51 3.24 0.69 1.09
N ALA A 52 3.09 -0.33 0.24
CA ALA A 52 2.19 -1.45 0.49
C ALA A 52 2.83 -2.63 1.25
N GLU A 53 4.09 -2.51 1.69
CA GLU A 53 4.91 -3.60 2.24
C GLU A 53 4.83 -4.90 1.39
N ARG A 54 4.77 -4.74 0.07
CA ARG A 54 4.55 -5.82 -0.90
C ARG A 54 5.74 -5.97 -1.83
N ILE A 55 6.04 -7.22 -2.19
CA ILE A 55 7.11 -7.57 -3.11
C ILE A 55 6.54 -8.46 -4.21
N GLU A 56 6.75 -8.03 -5.45
CA GLU A 56 6.34 -8.79 -6.61
C GLU A 56 7.56 -9.46 -7.24
N VAL A 57 7.44 -10.77 -7.43
CA VAL A 57 8.53 -11.61 -7.90
C VAL A 57 8.12 -12.25 -9.22
N VAL A 58 8.89 -11.92 -10.26
CA VAL A 58 8.71 -12.50 -11.58
C VAL A 58 9.63 -13.70 -11.73
N VAL A 59 9.05 -14.85 -12.07
CA VAL A 59 9.77 -16.11 -12.29
C VAL A 59 9.48 -16.67 -13.67
N PRO A 60 10.36 -17.49 -14.24
CA PRO A 60 10.05 -18.25 -15.45
C PRO A 60 8.87 -19.21 -15.21
N ASP A 61 8.06 -19.47 -16.24
CA ASP A 61 6.86 -20.33 -16.14
C ASP A 61 7.17 -21.71 -15.54
N GLU A 62 8.33 -22.28 -15.87
CA GLU A 62 8.80 -23.58 -15.38
C GLU A 62 9.06 -23.59 -13.87
N GLN A 63 9.35 -22.42 -13.29
CA GLN A 63 9.74 -22.24 -11.89
C GLN A 63 8.60 -21.75 -11.00
N LEU A 64 7.47 -21.31 -11.57
CA LEU A 64 6.30 -20.83 -10.83
C LEU A 64 5.84 -21.83 -9.75
N SER A 65 5.70 -23.10 -10.13
CA SER A 65 5.27 -24.17 -9.21
C SER A 65 6.26 -24.40 -8.07
N LEU A 66 7.56 -24.25 -8.35
CA LEU A 66 8.62 -24.39 -7.36
C LEU A 66 8.65 -23.20 -6.40
N ALA A 67 8.54 -21.99 -6.93
CA ALA A 67 8.55 -20.73 -6.18
C ALA A 67 7.36 -20.63 -5.21
N ILE A 68 6.14 -21.00 -5.65
CA ILE A 68 4.95 -21.08 -4.80
C ILE A 68 5.08 -22.24 -3.79
N GLY A 69 5.57 -23.39 -4.25
CA GLY A 69 5.69 -24.60 -3.45
C GLY A 69 4.35 -25.30 -3.17
N ARG A 70 4.41 -26.47 -2.53
CA ARG A 70 3.21 -27.30 -2.30
C ARG A 70 2.21 -26.56 -1.40
N ARG A 71 1.03 -26.24 -1.93
CA ARG A 71 -0.02 -25.45 -1.22
C ARG A 71 0.46 -24.05 -0.78
N GLY A 72 1.33 -23.43 -1.57
CA GLY A 72 1.88 -22.11 -1.26
C GLY A 72 2.80 -22.12 -0.03
N GLN A 73 3.35 -23.29 0.33
CA GLN A 73 4.18 -23.40 1.53
C GLN A 73 5.46 -22.57 1.40
N ASN A 74 6.08 -22.53 0.22
CA ASN A 74 7.36 -21.86 0.04
C ASN A 74 7.20 -20.34 0.12
N VAL A 75 6.27 -19.78 -0.68
CA VAL A 75 5.94 -18.35 -0.63
C VAL A 75 5.47 -17.89 0.76
N ARG A 76 4.69 -18.71 1.48
CA ARG A 76 4.25 -18.39 2.85
C ARG A 76 5.40 -18.35 3.84
N LEU A 77 6.33 -19.30 3.76
CA LEU A 77 7.52 -19.32 4.62
C LEU A 77 8.45 -18.15 4.29
N ALA A 78 8.62 -17.83 3.00
CA ALA A 78 9.41 -16.69 2.56
C ALA A 78 8.81 -15.38 3.08
N SER A 79 7.50 -15.17 2.92
CA SER A 79 6.79 -13.98 3.42
C SER A 79 6.88 -13.85 4.95
N GLN A 80 6.72 -14.96 5.70
CA GLN A 80 6.91 -14.95 7.15
C GLN A 80 8.35 -14.67 7.58
N LEU A 81 9.33 -15.07 6.77
CA LEU A 81 10.74 -14.89 7.06
C LEU A 81 11.23 -13.47 6.74
N THR A 82 10.72 -12.87 5.66
CA THR A 82 11.07 -11.52 5.24
C THR A 82 10.24 -10.47 5.96
N GLY A 83 9.02 -10.81 6.36
CA GLY A 83 8.03 -9.86 6.90
C GLY A 83 7.23 -9.13 5.82
N TRP A 84 7.47 -9.42 4.54
CA TRP A 84 6.81 -8.77 3.41
C TRP A 84 5.76 -9.68 2.78
N ASP A 85 4.71 -9.11 2.19
CA ASP A 85 3.79 -9.89 1.36
C ASP A 85 4.45 -10.15 0.00
N ILE A 86 4.50 -11.42 -0.43
CA ILE A 86 5.22 -11.82 -1.64
C ILE A 86 4.22 -12.35 -2.66
N ASP A 87 4.03 -11.62 -3.76
CA ASP A 87 3.28 -12.09 -4.92
C ASP A 87 4.23 -12.66 -5.98
N ILE A 88 3.87 -13.80 -6.56
CA ILE A 88 4.70 -14.50 -7.54
C ILE A 88 3.91 -14.66 -8.83
N MET A 89 4.46 -14.12 -9.92
CA MET A 89 3.85 -14.17 -11.24
C MET A 89 4.87 -14.56 -12.31
N THR A 90 4.37 -14.93 -13.49
CA THR A 90 5.25 -15.25 -14.62
C THR A 90 5.59 -14.02 -15.45
N GLU A 91 6.62 -14.12 -16.29
CA GLU A 91 6.99 -13.05 -17.23
C GLU A 91 5.84 -12.68 -18.18
N ALA A 92 5.02 -13.66 -18.55
CA ALA A 92 3.84 -13.43 -19.38
C ALA A 92 2.75 -12.67 -18.61
N GLU A 93 2.47 -13.06 -17.36
CA GLU A 93 1.50 -12.38 -16.49
C GLU A 93 1.93 -10.94 -16.19
N GLU A 94 3.21 -10.70 -15.89
CA GLU A 94 3.74 -9.35 -15.65
C GLU A 94 3.64 -8.46 -16.90
N SER A 95 3.92 -9.03 -18.09
CA SER A 95 3.78 -8.31 -19.35
C SER A 95 2.32 -7.96 -19.66
N GLU A 96 1.39 -8.89 -19.47
CA GLU A 96 -0.05 -8.63 -19.62
C GLU A 96 -0.55 -7.58 -18.63
N ARG A 97 -0.10 -7.64 -17.37
CA ARG A 97 -0.47 -6.67 -16.35
C ARG A 97 0.01 -5.26 -16.72
N ARG A 98 1.29 -5.11 -17.11
CA ARG A 98 1.83 -3.82 -17.56
C ARG A 98 1.08 -3.25 -18.76
N GLN A 99 0.68 -4.09 -19.73
CA GLN A 99 -0.12 -3.63 -20.87
C GLN A 99 -1.51 -3.15 -20.43
N LYS A 100 -2.15 -3.84 -19.49
CA LYS A 100 -3.44 -3.43 -18.93
C LYS A 100 -3.33 -2.12 -18.15
N GLU A 101 -2.31 -1.99 -17.28
CA GLU A 101 -2.04 -0.76 -16.53
C GLU A 101 -1.77 0.42 -17.47
N PHE A 102 -0.94 0.22 -18.50
CA PHE A 102 -0.67 1.25 -19.50
C PHE A 102 -1.94 1.68 -20.25
N ALA A 103 -2.78 0.73 -20.65
CA ALA A 103 -4.05 1.02 -21.30
C ALA A 103 -5.02 1.76 -20.38
N LEU A 104 -5.12 1.34 -19.11
CA LEU A 104 -5.98 1.98 -18.10
C LEU A 104 -5.54 3.42 -17.82
N ARG A 105 -4.23 3.66 -17.65
CA ARG A 105 -3.67 5.01 -17.47
C ARG A 105 -3.89 5.89 -18.70
N THR A 106 -3.72 5.33 -19.89
CA THR A 106 -4.01 6.03 -21.14
C THR A 106 -5.48 6.46 -21.21
N GLU A 107 -6.40 5.54 -20.92
CA GLU A 107 -7.84 5.83 -20.91
C GLU A 107 -8.20 6.88 -19.85
N LEU A 108 -7.63 6.77 -18.65
CA LEU A 108 -7.78 7.74 -17.57
C LEU A 108 -7.36 9.14 -18.03
N PHE A 109 -6.20 9.29 -18.67
CA PHE A 109 -5.73 10.60 -19.12
C PHE A 109 -6.54 11.16 -20.29
N VAL A 110 -6.98 10.32 -21.24
CA VAL A 110 -7.90 10.74 -22.30
C VAL A 110 -9.18 11.31 -21.70
N GLU A 111 -9.79 10.61 -20.75
CA GLU A 111 -11.04 11.06 -20.11
C GLU A 111 -10.84 12.29 -19.22
N ALA A 112 -9.79 12.27 -18.38
CA ALA A 112 -9.60 13.29 -17.36
C ALA A 112 -9.07 14.62 -17.92
N LEU A 113 -8.15 14.55 -18.89
CA LEU A 113 -7.44 15.72 -19.43
C LEU A 113 -8.03 16.19 -20.78
N ASP A 114 -9.01 15.47 -21.34
CA ASP A 114 -9.60 15.73 -22.66
C ASP A 114 -8.53 15.86 -23.76
N VAL A 115 -7.62 14.88 -23.77
CA VAL A 115 -6.51 14.79 -24.72
C VAL A 115 -6.72 13.65 -25.70
N ASP A 116 -5.99 13.68 -26.81
CA ASP A 116 -5.96 12.54 -27.71
C ASP A 116 -5.17 11.35 -27.15
N GLU A 117 -5.38 10.18 -27.74
CA GLU A 117 -4.73 8.94 -27.32
C GLU A 117 -3.20 9.00 -27.41
N THR A 118 -2.64 9.72 -28.39
CA THR A 118 -1.18 9.79 -28.53
C THR A 118 -0.54 10.59 -27.41
N LEU A 119 -1.16 11.69 -27.00
CA LEU A 119 -0.71 12.49 -25.88
C LEU A 119 -0.86 11.74 -24.55
N ALA A 120 -1.98 11.05 -24.34
CA ALA A 120 -2.18 10.23 -23.15
C ALA A 120 -1.16 9.07 -23.05
N GLN A 121 -0.82 8.43 -24.16
CA GLN A 121 0.21 7.39 -24.20
C GLN A 121 1.60 7.94 -23.85
N LEU A 122 1.92 9.17 -24.28
CA LEU A 122 3.18 9.82 -23.89
C LEU A 122 3.25 10.02 -22.38
N LEU A 123 2.19 10.56 -21.76
CA LEU A 123 2.13 10.73 -20.31
C LEU A 123 2.27 9.39 -19.58
N ALA A 124 1.53 8.36 -20.00
CA ALA A 124 1.62 7.03 -19.41
C ALA A 124 3.02 6.40 -19.57
N SER A 125 3.72 6.70 -20.68
CA SER A 125 5.06 6.16 -20.95
C SER A 125 6.17 6.81 -20.11
N GLU A 126 5.97 8.08 -19.74
CA GLU A 126 6.89 8.82 -18.86
C GLU A 126 6.70 8.45 -17.39
N GLY A 127 5.67 7.66 -17.07
CA GLY A 127 5.48 7.04 -15.77
C GLY A 127 4.32 7.60 -14.96
N PHE A 128 3.66 8.67 -15.44
CA PHE A 128 2.47 9.21 -14.78
C PHE A 128 1.41 8.11 -14.64
N ALA A 129 0.96 7.91 -13.41
CA ALA A 129 -0.03 6.92 -13.02
C ALA A 129 -1.37 7.57 -12.66
N GLU A 130 -1.32 8.78 -12.10
CA GLU A 130 -2.50 9.48 -11.59
C GLU A 130 -2.67 10.89 -12.16
N VAL A 131 -3.91 11.39 -12.14
CA VAL A 131 -4.22 12.76 -12.58
C VAL A 131 -3.64 13.80 -11.61
N GLU A 132 -3.54 13.45 -10.32
CA GLU A 132 -2.95 14.28 -9.27
C GLU A 132 -1.48 14.59 -9.56
N GLU A 133 -0.71 13.58 -9.98
CA GLU A 133 0.70 13.76 -10.35
C GLU A 133 0.83 14.76 -11.49
N VAL A 134 0.03 14.61 -12.55
CA VAL A 134 0.02 15.56 -13.68
C VAL A 134 -0.34 16.96 -13.21
N ALA A 135 -1.31 17.11 -12.30
CA ALA A 135 -1.78 18.41 -11.81
C ALA A 135 -0.73 19.21 -11.03
N TYR A 136 0.16 18.54 -10.29
CA TYR A 136 1.04 19.18 -9.30
C TYR A 136 2.55 18.96 -9.51
N VAL A 137 2.95 18.15 -10.49
CA VAL A 137 4.36 18.01 -10.88
C VAL A 137 4.94 19.36 -11.37
N ASP A 138 6.28 19.50 -11.38
CA ASP A 138 6.91 20.66 -12.01
C ASP A 138 6.56 20.68 -13.52
N PRO A 139 6.06 21.80 -14.06
CA PRO A 139 5.72 21.92 -15.48
C PRO A 139 6.84 21.49 -16.43
N ARG A 140 8.10 21.61 -15.99
CA ARG A 140 9.29 21.22 -16.76
C ARG A 140 9.41 19.72 -16.96
N GLU A 141 8.86 18.90 -16.07
CA GLU A 141 8.86 17.45 -16.26
C GLU A 141 7.95 17.09 -17.45
N ILE A 142 6.77 17.72 -17.53
CA ILE A 142 5.84 17.54 -18.65
C ILE A 142 6.41 18.16 -19.94
N SER A 143 7.00 19.37 -19.88
CA SER A 143 7.56 20.01 -21.08
C SER A 143 8.88 19.38 -21.56
N SER A 144 9.51 18.52 -20.76
CA SER A 144 10.67 17.73 -21.17
C SER A 144 10.32 16.54 -22.09
N ILE A 145 9.05 16.15 -22.10
CA ILE A 145 8.54 15.05 -22.91
C ILE A 145 8.62 15.43 -24.39
N GLU A 146 9.12 14.51 -25.22
CA GLU A 146 9.25 14.75 -26.65
C GLU A 146 7.89 15.06 -27.29
N GLY A 147 7.76 16.28 -27.83
CA GLY A 147 6.53 16.74 -28.47
C GLY A 147 5.65 17.66 -27.62
N LEU A 148 6.04 17.93 -26.37
CA LEU A 148 5.37 18.91 -25.51
C LEU A 148 6.22 20.16 -25.29
N ASP A 149 5.53 21.27 -25.08
CA ASP A 149 6.11 22.54 -24.71
C ASP A 149 5.51 23.04 -23.39
N GLU A 150 6.11 24.10 -22.85
CA GLU A 150 5.68 24.68 -21.57
C GLU A 150 4.21 25.12 -21.59
N GLN A 151 3.73 25.62 -22.72
CA GLN A 151 2.34 26.07 -22.85
C GLN A 151 1.37 24.88 -22.77
N THR A 152 1.71 23.78 -23.44
CA THR A 152 0.92 22.54 -23.39
C THR A 152 0.95 21.94 -22.00
N ALA A 153 2.11 21.96 -21.33
CA ALA A 153 2.24 21.52 -19.95
C ALA A 153 1.32 22.31 -19.01
N GLU A 154 1.35 23.65 -19.06
CA GLU A 154 0.46 24.51 -18.25
C GLU A 154 -1.03 24.22 -18.52
N GLU A 155 -1.39 23.99 -19.78
CA GLU A 155 -2.77 23.65 -20.17
C GLU A 155 -3.21 22.30 -19.59
N LEU A 156 -2.37 21.27 -19.71
CA LEU A 156 -2.62 19.95 -19.14
C LEU A 156 -2.80 20.02 -17.62
N GLN A 157 -1.95 20.77 -16.93
CA GLN A 157 -2.08 20.97 -15.48
C GLN A 157 -3.35 21.71 -15.09
N SER A 158 -3.79 22.69 -15.89
CA SER A 158 -5.06 23.39 -15.65
C SER A 158 -6.23 22.41 -15.76
N ARG A 159 -6.27 21.60 -16.83
CA ARG A 159 -7.33 20.61 -17.04
C ARG A 159 -7.34 19.53 -15.97
N ALA A 160 -6.16 19.05 -15.56
CA ALA A 160 -6.02 18.10 -14.46
C ALA A 160 -6.62 18.65 -13.17
N ARG A 161 -6.28 19.88 -12.79
CA ARG A 161 -6.84 20.54 -11.60
C ARG A 161 -8.36 20.73 -11.69
N GLU A 162 -8.86 21.20 -12.83
CA GLU A 162 -10.31 21.34 -13.05
C GLU A 162 -11.05 20.00 -12.94
N TYR A 163 -10.46 18.91 -13.46
CA TYR A 163 -11.01 17.56 -13.31
C TYR A 163 -11.08 17.13 -11.84
N LEU A 164 -9.99 17.33 -11.09
CA LEU A 164 -9.92 16.98 -9.67
C LEU A 164 -10.92 17.78 -8.84
N GLU A 165 -11.03 19.10 -9.06
CA GLU A 165 -12.01 19.96 -8.41
C GLU A 165 -13.45 19.49 -8.69
N ARG A 166 -13.75 19.16 -9.95
CA ARG A 166 -15.06 18.64 -10.34
C ARG A 166 -15.37 17.31 -9.63
N ARG A 167 -14.41 16.38 -9.61
CA ARG A 167 -14.56 15.07 -8.95
C ARG A 167 -14.73 15.22 -7.44
N ALA A 168 -13.96 16.12 -6.81
CA ALA A 168 -14.07 16.43 -5.39
C ALA A 168 -15.46 17.02 -5.06
N ALA A 169 -15.97 17.93 -5.89
CA ALA A 169 -17.31 18.50 -5.72
C ALA A 169 -18.42 17.46 -5.88
N GLU A 170 -18.26 16.51 -6.82
CA GLU A 170 -19.20 15.40 -7.01
C GLU A 170 -19.24 14.48 -5.79
N LEU A 171 -18.08 14.07 -5.29
CA LEU A 171 -17.97 13.26 -4.07
C LEU A 171 -18.53 14.00 -2.85
N ASP A 172 -18.28 15.31 -2.73
CA ASP A 172 -18.83 16.12 -1.65
C ASP A 172 -20.36 16.21 -1.71
N ALA A 173 -20.92 16.40 -2.91
CA ALA A 173 -22.36 16.40 -3.12
C ALA A 173 -22.97 15.04 -2.76
N ARG A 174 -22.31 13.93 -3.14
CA ARG A 174 -22.75 12.57 -2.81
C ARG A 174 -22.72 12.30 -1.31
N ARG A 175 -21.66 12.75 -0.62
CA ARG A 175 -21.55 12.70 0.83
C ARG A 175 -22.70 13.45 1.52
N ILE A 176 -23.03 14.65 1.05
CA ILE A 176 -24.15 15.45 1.57
C ILE A 176 -25.49 14.72 1.34
N GLU A 177 -25.68 14.10 0.18
CA GLU A 177 -26.87 13.29 -0.13
C GLU A 177 -27.04 12.12 0.85
N LEU A 178 -25.94 11.48 1.23
CA LEU A 178 -25.90 10.38 2.21
C LEU A 178 -26.10 10.86 3.66
N GLY A 179 -26.05 12.18 3.91
CA GLY A 179 -26.27 12.78 5.23
C GLY A 179 -25.07 12.73 6.16
N VAL A 180 -23.87 12.55 5.60
CA VAL A 180 -22.60 12.58 6.35
C VAL A 180 -22.30 14.03 6.75
N LEU A 181 -21.98 14.24 8.02
CA LEU A 181 -21.76 15.56 8.60
C LEU A 181 -20.42 16.17 8.19
N ASP A 182 -20.35 17.51 8.21
CA ASP A 182 -19.14 18.26 7.84
C ASP A 182 -17.99 18.07 8.82
N GLU A 183 -18.28 17.76 10.08
CA GLU A 183 -17.29 17.49 11.12
C GLU A 183 -16.33 16.34 10.77
N LEU A 184 -16.76 15.38 9.95
CA LEU A 184 -15.89 14.31 9.47
C LEU A 184 -14.83 14.80 8.47
N LYS A 185 -15.03 15.95 7.81
CA LYS A 185 -13.99 16.53 6.92
C LYS A 185 -12.76 17.03 7.69
N GLU A 186 -12.95 17.39 8.95
CA GLU A 186 -11.88 17.93 9.79
C GLU A 186 -10.96 16.84 10.34
N ILE A 187 -11.35 15.57 10.20
CA ILE A 187 -10.48 14.45 10.55
C ILE A 187 -9.45 14.28 9.44
N GLU A 188 -8.20 14.52 9.80
CA GLU A 188 -7.06 14.29 8.92
C GLU A 188 -7.07 12.84 8.37
N GLY A 189 -6.61 12.66 7.13
CA GLY A 189 -6.55 11.34 6.50
C GLY A 189 -7.87 10.83 5.90
N LEU A 190 -9.02 11.49 6.13
CA LEU A 190 -10.26 11.15 5.41
C LEU A 190 -10.28 11.81 4.04
N SER A 191 -10.22 10.99 2.99
CA SER A 191 -10.43 11.46 1.62
C SER A 191 -11.93 11.67 1.31
N PRO A 192 -12.29 12.51 0.32
CA PRO A 192 -13.67 12.66 -0.12
C PRO A 192 -14.33 11.33 -0.52
N ALA A 193 -13.57 10.40 -1.08
CA ALA A 193 -14.05 9.06 -1.44
C ALA A 193 -14.36 8.22 -0.18
N MET A 194 -13.50 8.27 0.85
CA MET A 194 -13.75 7.61 2.12
C MET A 194 -15.02 8.13 2.80
N LEU A 195 -15.25 9.45 2.77
CA LEU A 195 -16.47 10.04 3.36
C LEU A 195 -17.76 9.55 2.69
N VAL A 196 -17.74 9.35 1.37
CA VAL A 196 -18.88 8.74 0.65
C VAL A 196 -19.06 7.29 1.09
N ALA A 197 -17.98 6.50 1.12
CA ALA A 197 -18.03 5.09 1.51
C ALA A 197 -18.54 4.89 2.96
N LEU A 198 -18.10 5.73 3.90
CA LEU A 198 -18.62 5.79 5.27
C LEU A 198 -20.13 6.09 5.29
N GLY A 199 -20.57 7.07 4.49
CA GLY A 199 -21.98 7.41 4.38
C GLY A 199 -22.86 6.28 3.84
N GLU A 200 -22.35 5.50 2.88
CA GLU A 200 -23.04 4.30 2.36
C GLU A 200 -23.15 3.19 3.41
N ALA A 201 -22.20 3.13 4.35
CA ALA A 201 -22.21 2.24 5.51
C ALA A 201 -23.00 2.79 6.72
N ASP A 202 -23.72 3.90 6.56
CA ASP A 202 -24.49 4.58 7.61
C ASP A 202 -23.64 5.21 8.75
N ILE A 203 -22.34 5.42 8.51
CA ILE A 203 -21.42 6.13 9.40
C ILE A 203 -21.42 7.61 9.00
N LYS A 204 -22.11 8.46 9.77
CA LYS A 204 -22.43 9.84 9.33
C LYS A 204 -21.85 10.93 10.22
N SER A 205 -21.43 10.61 11.44
CA SER A 205 -20.91 11.55 12.42
C SER A 205 -19.56 11.11 12.98
N ILE A 206 -18.86 12.03 13.66
CA ILE A 206 -17.65 11.69 14.41
C ILE A 206 -17.96 10.63 15.47
N GLU A 207 -19.12 10.70 16.14
CA GLU A 207 -19.55 9.72 17.13
C GLU A 207 -19.72 8.31 16.53
N ASP A 208 -20.31 8.22 15.32
CA ASP A 208 -20.47 6.95 14.63
C ASP A 208 -19.10 6.33 14.31
N LEU A 209 -18.18 7.14 13.76
CA LEU A 209 -16.83 6.70 13.41
C LEU A 209 -15.99 6.35 14.64
N ALA A 210 -16.10 7.12 15.73
CA ALA A 210 -15.42 6.85 16.99
C ALA A 210 -15.89 5.52 17.63
N GLY A 211 -17.16 5.19 17.42
CA GLY A 211 -17.79 3.95 17.86
C GLY A 211 -17.43 2.71 17.04
N CYS A 212 -16.85 2.88 15.85
CA CYS A 212 -16.45 1.76 15.02
C CYS A 212 -15.30 0.95 15.65
N ALA A 213 -15.31 -0.34 15.34
CA ALA A 213 -14.14 -1.20 15.40
C ALA A 213 -13.42 -1.19 14.05
N THR A 214 -12.16 -1.59 14.04
CA THR A 214 -11.35 -1.71 12.82
C THR A 214 -12.04 -2.59 11.77
N ASP A 215 -12.61 -3.70 12.22
CA ASP A 215 -13.36 -4.65 11.38
C ASP A 215 -14.58 -4.02 10.70
N ASP A 216 -15.18 -2.96 11.26
CA ASP A 216 -16.30 -2.26 10.62
C ASP A 216 -15.83 -1.46 9.39
N LEU A 217 -14.56 -1.05 9.35
CA LEU A 217 -13.96 -0.31 8.24
C LEU A 217 -13.30 -1.23 7.22
N VAL A 218 -12.42 -2.14 7.65
CA VAL A 218 -11.65 -3.00 6.71
C VAL A 218 -12.32 -4.35 6.43
N GLY A 219 -13.31 -4.75 7.24
CA GLY A 219 -13.98 -6.04 7.15
C GLY A 219 -13.26 -7.14 7.93
N TRP A 220 -13.93 -8.29 8.09
CA TRP A 220 -13.37 -9.44 8.80
C TRP A 220 -13.66 -10.77 8.11
N VAL A 221 -12.90 -11.80 8.46
CA VAL A 221 -13.06 -13.15 7.90
C VAL A 221 -13.54 -14.11 8.98
N GLU A 222 -14.75 -14.64 8.79
CA GLU A 222 -15.34 -15.62 9.69
C GLU A 222 -15.05 -17.06 9.19
N ARG A 223 -14.31 -17.85 9.98
CA ARG A 223 -14.03 -19.27 9.65
C ARG A 223 -15.08 -20.18 10.27
N LYS A 224 -15.94 -20.79 9.45
CA LYS A 224 -16.89 -21.84 9.85
C LYS A 224 -16.44 -23.20 9.32
N ALA A 225 -17.01 -24.29 9.86
CA ALA A 225 -16.68 -25.68 9.48
C ALA A 225 -16.87 -26.00 7.98
N GLY A 226 -17.51 -25.12 7.20
CA GLY A 226 -17.71 -25.23 5.75
C GLY A 226 -16.88 -24.26 4.89
N GLY A 227 -15.98 -23.46 5.47
CA GLY A 227 -15.15 -22.48 4.75
C GLY A 227 -15.00 -21.14 5.47
N ALA A 228 -14.17 -20.26 4.90
CA ALA A 228 -14.03 -18.88 5.34
C ALA A 228 -15.01 -17.98 4.57
N VAL A 229 -15.78 -17.15 5.27
CA VAL A 229 -16.67 -16.14 4.69
C VAL A 229 -16.07 -14.77 5.00
N LYS A 230 -15.80 -13.97 3.97
CA LYS A 230 -15.33 -12.59 4.12
C LYS A 230 -16.54 -11.65 4.23
N HIS A 231 -16.56 -10.83 5.26
CA HIS A 231 -17.50 -9.72 5.41
C HIS A 231 -16.76 -8.43 5.06
N ALA A 232 -17.34 -7.61 4.18
CA ALA A 232 -16.75 -6.34 3.77
C ALA A 232 -17.07 -5.27 4.82
N GLY A 233 -16.08 -4.44 5.13
CA GLY A 233 -16.25 -3.21 5.91
C GLY A 233 -16.50 -2.01 5.01
N ALA A 234 -16.76 -0.85 5.62
CA ALA A 234 -17.10 0.38 4.94
C ALA A 234 -16.05 0.86 3.92
N LEU A 235 -14.78 0.57 4.16
CA LEU A 235 -13.64 1.03 3.36
C LEU A 235 -12.93 -0.10 2.61
N SER A 236 -13.52 -1.30 2.56
CA SER A 236 -12.88 -2.48 1.95
C SER A 236 -12.50 -2.31 0.46
N ASP A 237 -13.16 -1.39 -0.25
CA ASP A 237 -12.91 -1.13 -1.68
C ASP A 237 -11.83 -0.06 -1.93
N LEU A 238 -11.35 0.62 -0.88
CA LEU A 238 -10.39 1.73 -0.97
C LEU A 238 -8.97 1.35 -0.49
N GLU A 239 -8.68 0.06 -0.40
CA GLU A 239 -7.36 -0.50 -0.02
C GLU A 239 -6.76 0.03 1.31
N VAL A 240 -7.62 0.51 2.21
CA VAL A 240 -7.21 1.05 3.52
C VAL A 240 -6.61 -0.05 4.40
N SER A 241 -5.43 0.22 4.95
CA SER A 241 -4.76 -0.73 5.85
C SER A 241 -5.46 -0.82 7.21
N THR A 242 -5.15 -1.88 7.96
CA THR A 242 -5.72 -2.05 9.31
C THR A 242 -5.25 -0.95 10.26
N ASP A 243 -4.00 -0.50 10.10
CA ASP A 243 -3.40 0.54 10.94
C ASP A 243 -3.95 1.92 10.57
N GLU A 244 -4.10 2.22 9.28
CA GLU A 244 -4.77 3.44 8.83
C GLU A 244 -6.21 3.53 9.34
N ALA A 245 -6.96 2.43 9.26
CA ALA A 245 -8.32 2.36 9.78
C ALA A 245 -8.35 2.58 11.30
N ASN A 246 -7.39 2.03 12.04
CA ASN A 246 -7.24 2.28 13.47
C ASN A 246 -6.95 3.75 13.76
N ASP A 247 -6.04 4.37 13.03
CA ASP A 247 -5.65 5.76 13.21
C ASP A 247 -6.80 6.73 12.91
N LEU A 248 -7.62 6.42 11.90
CA LEU A 248 -8.86 7.17 11.62
C LEU A 248 -9.85 7.08 12.79
N ILE A 249 -10.09 5.88 13.33
CA ILE A 249 -10.96 5.69 14.49
C ILE A 249 -10.42 6.40 15.73
N MET A 250 -9.11 6.32 15.97
CA MET A 250 -8.47 6.96 17.12
C MET A 250 -8.56 8.48 17.04
N ARG A 251 -8.33 9.07 15.85
CA ARG A 251 -8.54 10.51 15.62
C ARG A 251 -10.00 10.92 15.82
N ALA A 252 -10.95 10.10 15.34
CA ALA A 252 -12.37 10.33 15.59
C ALA A 252 -12.71 10.29 17.09
N ARG A 253 -12.14 9.36 17.87
CA ARG A 253 -12.33 9.27 19.32
C ARG A 253 -11.75 10.47 20.07
N VAL A 254 -10.60 10.99 19.64
CA VAL A 254 -10.03 12.23 20.18
C VAL A 254 -10.94 13.41 19.85
N ALA A 255 -11.40 13.53 18.61
CA ALA A 255 -12.32 14.58 18.19
C ALA A 255 -13.69 14.53 18.90
N ALA A 256 -14.19 13.32 19.20
CA ALA A 256 -15.39 13.09 20.00
C ALA A 256 -15.17 13.35 21.52
N GLY A 257 -13.91 13.51 21.96
CA GLY A 257 -13.57 13.67 23.37
C GLY A 257 -13.69 12.37 24.20
N TRP A 258 -13.67 11.21 23.55
CA TRP A 258 -13.67 9.91 24.22
C TRP A 258 -12.30 9.58 24.83
N ILE A 259 -11.23 10.11 24.23
CA ILE A 259 -9.84 9.88 24.61
C ILE A 259 -9.10 11.22 24.57
N GLU A 260 -8.19 11.44 25.50
CA GLU A 260 -7.27 12.60 25.46
C GLU A 260 -6.24 12.40 24.33
N PRO A 261 -5.88 13.47 23.59
CA PRO A 261 -4.80 13.37 22.61
C PRO A 261 -3.51 12.90 23.29
N PRO A 262 -2.67 12.11 22.61
CA PRO A 262 -1.35 11.79 23.14
C PRO A 262 -0.62 13.10 23.48
N ALA A 263 0.03 13.17 24.64
CA ALA A 263 0.85 14.31 24.99
C ALA A 263 1.92 14.47 23.89
N ASP A 264 1.98 15.65 23.28
CA ASP A 264 2.93 15.95 22.21
C ASP A 264 4.35 15.52 22.65
N GLU A 265 5.06 14.77 21.81
CA GLU A 265 6.45 14.36 22.05
C GLU A 265 7.44 15.56 22.07
N GLU A 266 6.94 16.80 21.96
CA GLU A 266 7.75 18.01 22.07
C GLU A 266 8.22 18.30 23.51
N ASP A 267 7.61 17.71 24.54
CA ASP A 267 8.02 17.92 25.94
C ASP A 267 9.16 16.98 26.42
N ALA A 268 9.66 16.09 25.56
CA ALA A 268 10.72 15.14 25.92
C ALA A 268 12.16 15.70 25.75
N ASP A 269 12.37 16.79 25.00
CA ASP A 269 13.72 17.32 24.70
C ASP A 269 14.12 18.54 25.57
N ALA A 270 13.23 19.03 26.45
CA ALA A 270 13.52 20.16 27.34
C ALA A 270 14.11 19.75 28.70
N GLY A 271 14.42 18.46 28.91
CA GLY A 271 14.80 17.89 30.22
C GLY A 271 16.28 17.59 30.44
N GLU A 272 17.18 17.85 29.48
CA GLU A 272 18.62 17.55 29.62
C GLU A 272 19.50 18.79 29.45
N THR A 273 19.26 19.86 30.20
CA THR A 273 20.32 20.86 30.45
C THR A 273 20.09 21.53 31.79
N GLU A 274 20.55 20.91 32.87
CA GLU A 274 21.22 21.55 34.02
C GLU A 274 21.46 20.52 35.13
N VAL A 275 22.73 20.26 35.43
CA VAL A 275 23.37 20.24 36.77
C VAL A 275 24.57 19.28 36.71
N VAL A 276 25.75 19.83 36.39
CA VAL A 276 27.02 19.34 36.95
C VAL A 276 27.91 20.55 37.21
N GLU A 277 27.69 21.21 38.34
CA GLU A 277 28.74 21.96 39.04
C GLU A 277 28.81 21.46 40.49
N GLU A 278 30.05 21.32 40.98
CA GLU A 278 30.48 20.93 42.34
C GLU A 278 30.44 19.41 42.63
N GLU A 279 31.48 18.71 43.09
CA GLU A 279 32.69 19.06 43.84
C GLU A 279 33.83 18.06 43.50
N GLU A 280 35.09 18.48 43.46
CA GLU A 280 36.16 17.70 44.08
C GLU A 280 37.29 18.63 44.55
N SER A 281 37.63 18.43 45.82
CA SER A 281 38.67 19.11 46.60
C SER A 281 40.03 18.44 46.43
#